data_AF-A0A963N0U7-F1
#
_entry.id   AF-A0A963N0U7-F1
#
_cell.length_a   1.000
_cell.length_b   1.000
_cell.length_c   1.000
_cell.angle_alpha   90.00
_cell.angle_beta   90.00
_cell.angle_gamma   90.00
#
_symmetry.space_group_name_H-M   'P 1'
#
loop_
_entity.id
_entity.type
_entity.pdbx_description
1 polymer ?
#
loop_
_entity_poly.entity_id
_entity_poly.type
_entity_poly.pdbx_seq_one_letter_code
_entity_poly.pdbx_strand_id
1 'polypeptide(L)'
;VAGVAATEVYVHERSMHLEDLAGKTKSELPIKVEGAAPAFAGAKPADGAEDGRGFLSTICAPLTRIPVDEDLLARAVRFAGLYDYQAAGVRHLLSRSAGLLADQMGLGKTRQAVVAARLAAGRRRILVVCPASLRINLEREIHAVFAKDVVGMVGEDRLATLHGCRWVIANYERLGGLVREADLEFEVMVVDEAHFLKEHKAGRTRNAFILADRIPRR
;
A
#
# COMPACT_ATOMS: atom_id res chain seq x y z
N VAL A 1 18.37 9.32 -14.27
CA VAL A 1 18.94 8.29 -13.38
C VAL A 1 18.80 8.80 -11.96
N ALA A 2 18.18 8.00 -11.08
CA ALA A 2 17.67 8.43 -9.79
C ALA A 2 18.76 9.02 -8.89
N GLY A 3 18.43 10.13 -8.21
CA GLY A 3 19.32 10.96 -7.41
C GLY A 3 19.85 10.30 -6.14
N VAL A 4 20.68 9.27 -6.32
CA VAL A 4 21.56 8.73 -5.28
C VAL A 4 22.90 9.43 -5.44
N ALA A 5 23.39 10.07 -4.38
CA ALA A 5 24.74 10.60 -4.38
C ALA A 5 25.73 9.43 -4.53
N ALA A 6 26.77 9.58 -5.38
CA ALA A 6 27.70 8.50 -5.70
C ALA A 6 28.41 7.89 -4.46
N THR A 7 28.41 8.61 -3.34
CA THR A 7 28.96 8.20 -2.06
C THR A 7 28.13 7.15 -1.32
N GLU A 8 26.89 6.88 -1.76
CA GLU A 8 25.97 5.92 -1.10
C GLU A 8 25.80 4.60 -1.88
N VAL A 9 26.59 4.40 -2.94
CA VAL A 9 26.58 3.17 -3.72
C VAL A 9 27.64 2.22 -3.18
N TYR A 10 27.22 1.21 -2.41
CA TYR A 10 28.10 0.11 -2.01
C TYR A 10 28.03 -1.02 -3.04
N VAL A 11 29.14 -1.23 -3.76
CA VAL A 11 29.32 -2.33 -4.71
C VAL A 11 29.87 -3.54 -3.96
N HIS A 12 29.17 -4.67 -4.04
CA HIS A 12 29.63 -5.90 -3.40
C HIS A 12 30.68 -6.59 -4.28
N GLU A 13 31.88 -6.82 -3.76
CA GLU A 13 33.06 -7.29 -4.53
C GLU A 13 33.06 -8.80 -4.88
N ARG A 14 31.95 -9.53 -4.69
CA ARG A 14 31.86 -10.95 -5.06
C ARG A 14 30.79 -11.17 -6.13
N SER A 15 31.22 -11.72 -7.27
CA SER A 15 30.35 -12.21 -8.34
C SER A 15 29.50 -13.39 -7.86
N MET A 16 28.19 -13.25 -7.87
CA MET A 16 27.25 -14.36 -7.64
C MET A 16 26.80 -14.94 -8.99
N HIS A 17 26.93 -16.25 -9.15
CA HIS A 17 26.43 -16.97 -10.32
C HIS A 17 24.93 -17.24 -10.16
N LEU A 18 24.14 -16.95 -11.20
CA LEU A 18 22.66 -17.02 -11.18
C LEU A 18 22.09 -18.42 -10.85
N GLU A 19 22.91 -19.45 -10.98
CA GLU A 19 22.61 -20.86 -10.83
C GLU A 19 22.53 -21.34 -9.37
N ASP A 20 23.01 -20.54 -8.40
CA ASP A 20 22.90 -20.82 -6.96
C ASP A 20 21.52 -20.46 -6.37
N LEU A 21 20.62 -19.84 -7.14
CA LEU A 21 19.28 -19.41 -6.69
C LEU A 21 18.14 -20.41 -7.01
N ALA A 22 18.41 -21.55 -7.64
CA ALA A 22 17.39 -22.52 -8.02
C ALA A 22 17.24 -23.66 -6.99
N GLY A 23 16.34 -23.46 -6.01
CA GLY A 23 15.87 -24.54 -5.13
C GLY A 23 15.01 -25.58 -5.86
N LYS A 24 15.15 -26.85 -5.47
CA LYS A 24 14.58 -28.08 -6.08
C LYS A 24 13.05 -28.09 -6.26
N THR A 25 12.61 -28.86 -7.25
CA THR A 25 11.22 -29.02 -7.75
C THR A 25 10.30 -29.87 -6.84
N LYS A 26 9.02 -29.45 -6.85
CA LYS A 26 7.75 -29.92 -6.23
C LYS A 26 7.53 -31.43 -6.01
N SER A 27 6.88 -31.76 -4.88
CA SER A 27 5.76 -32.73 -4.86
C SER A 27 4.84 -32.51 -3.65
N GLU A 28 3.54 -32.75 -3.88
CA GLU A 28 2.43 -32.95 -2.91
C GLU A 28 1.85 -31.76 -2.12
N LEU A 29 0.85 -31.08 -2.69
CA LEU A 29 -0.36 -30.71 -1.95
C LEU A 29 -1.60 -30.82 -2.86
N PRO A 30 -2.69 -31.46 -2.41
CA PRO A 30 -3.94 -31.56 -3.14
C PRO A 30 -4.78 -30.29 -2.95
N ILE A 31 -5.70 -30.05 -3.89
CA ILE A 31 -6.63 -28.92 -4.00
C ILE A 31 -6.13 -27.79 -4.93
N LYS A 32 -6.46 -27.98 -6.21
CA LYS A 32 -6.55 -26.92 -7.22
C LYS A 32 -7.89 -26.19 -7.01
N VAL A 33 -7.85 -24.92 -6.63
CA VAL A 33 -9.00 -24.02 -6.82
C VAL A 33 -8.69 -23.19 -8.06
N GLU A 34 -9.41 -23.42 -9.15
CA GLU A 34 -9.29 -22.62 -10.38
C GLU A 34 -9.80 -21.20 -10.10
N GLY A 35 -8.86 -20.29 -9.83
CA GLY A 35 -9.14 -18.86 -9.75
C GLY A 35 -9.29 -18.29 -11.15
N ALA A 36 -10.47 -18.46 -11.77
CA ALA A 36 -10.84 -17.69 -12.95
C ALA A 36 -10.68 -16.20 -12.63
N ALA A 37 -9.88 -15.48 -13.44
CA ALA A 37 -9.86 -14.03 -13.39
C ALA A 37 -11.28 -13.53 -13.70
N PRO A 38 -11.85 -12.59 -12.93
CA PRO A 38 -13.12 -11.99 -13.32
C PRO A 38 -12.95 -11.36 -14.70
N ALA A 39 -13.89 -11.64 -15.61
CA ALA A 39 -13.88 -11.10 -16.95
C ALA A 39 -14.01 -9.56 -16.87
N PHE A 40 -12.98 -8.85 -17.33
CA PHE A 40 -13.08 -7.42 -17.60
C PHE A 40 -13.98 -7.24 -18.83
N ALA A 41 -15.06 -6.49 -18.68
CA ALA A 41 -15.88 -6.09 -19.83
C ALA A 41 -15.06 -5.14 -20.72
N GLY A 42 -14.70 -5.60 -21.94
CA GLY A 42 -14.29 -4.69 -23.03
C GLY A 42 -13.00 -4.99 -23.79
N ALA A 43 -12.19 -5.99 -23.44
CA ALA A 43 -10.99 -6.32 -24.22
C ALA A 43 -11.05 -7.74 -24.78
N LYS A 44 -11.16 -7.87 -26.11
CA LYS A 44 -10.89 -9.14 -26.80
C LYS A 44 -9.40 -9.47 -26.62
N PRO A 45 -9.03 -10.70 -26.20
CA PRO A 45 -7.65 -11.14 -26.30
C PRO A 45 -7.30 -11.30 -27.78
N ALA A 46 -6.17 -10.72 -28.21
CA ALA A 46 -5.58 -11.04 -29.50
C ALA A 46 -4.85 -12.40 -29.36
N ASP A 47 -5.13 -13.30 -30.29
CA ASP A 47 -4.48 -14.61 -30.38
C ASP A 47 -2.96 -14.47 -30.56
N GLY A 48 -2.20 -15.26 -29.79
CA GLY A 48 -0.79 -15.56 -30.10
C GLY A 48 0.30 -14.75 -29.39
N ALA A 49 -0.01 -13.95 -28.36
CA ALA A 49 1.04 -13.33 -27.54
C ALA A 49 1.46 -14.27 -26.40
N GLU A 50 2.74 -14.65 -26.37
CA GLU A 50 3.37 -15.41 -25.29
C GLU A 50 3.02 -14.85 -23.91
N ASP A 51 2.65 -15.77 -23.02
CA ASP A 51 2.13 -15.55 -21.68
C ASP A 51 3.17 -14.88 -20.77
N GLY A 52 3.21 -13.55 -20.83
CA GLY A 52 4.09 -12.74 -20.03
C GLY A 52 3.61 -11.30 -19.94
N ARG A 53 3.47 -10.82 -18.70
CA ARG A 53 3.44 -9.39 -18.31
C ARG A 53 2.09 -8.68 -18.39
N GLY A 54 1.09 -9.22 -17.69
CA GLY A 54 -0.22 -8.56 -17.52
C GLY A 54 -0.55 -8.08 -16.11
N PHE A 55 0.42 -7.69 -15.27
CA PHE A 55 0.14 -7.05 -13.95
C PHE A 55 1.20 -6.02 -13.50
N LEU A 56 2.23 -5.79 -14.32
CA LEU A 56 3.39 -4.93 -14.01
C LEU A 56 3.43 -3.68 -14.91
N SER A 57 2.28 -3.11 -15.27
CA SER A 57 2.22 -1.83 -16.00
C SER A 57 1.91 -0.63 -15.11
N THR A 58 1.77 -0.80 -13.79
CA THR A 58 1.35 0.31 -12.93
C THR A 58 2.44 1.37 -12.69
N ILE A 59 3.65 1.21 -13.23
CA ILE A 59 4.68 2.27 -13.23
C ILE A 59 5.17 2.55 -14.66
N CYS A 60 4.28 2.96 -15.56
CA CYS A 60 4.71 3.58 -16.81
C CYS A 60 4.79 5.12 -16.70
N ALA A 61 4.15 5.73 -15.69
CA ALA A 61 4.24 7.15 -15.42
C ALA A 61 5.23 7.44 -14.28
N PRO A 62 6.14 8.41 -14.43
CA PRO A 62 7.00 8.86 -13.33
C PRO A 62 6.14 9.32 -12.13
N LEU A 63 6.67 9.15 -10.91
CA LEU A 63 6.04 9.71 -9.72
C LEU A 63 5.98 11.24 -9.83
N THR A 64 4.78 11.80 -9.73
CA THR A 64 4.58 13.25 -9.75
C THR A 64 5.12 13.85 -8.46
N ARG A 65 5.85 14.97 -8.56
CA ARG A 65 6.22 15.76 -7.38
C ARG A 65 5.05 16.64 -6.98
N ILE A 66 4.70 16.60 -5.70
CA ILE A 66 3.61 17.38 -5.13
C ILE A 66 4.24 18.42 -4.18
N PRO A 67 3.91 19.71 -4.32
CA PRO A 67 4.36 20.72 -3.37
C PRO A 67 3.76 20.43 -2.00
N VAL A 68 4.60 20.40 -0.97
CA VAL A 68 4.17 20.20 0.41
C VAL A 68 3.86 21.56 1.02
N ASP A 69 2.68 21.69 1.62
CA ASP A 69 2.36 22.83 2.48
C ASP A 69 3.15 22.68 3.79
N GLU A 70 4.25 23.42 3.90
CA GLU A 70 5.17 23.35 5.03
C GLU A 70 4.53 23.86 6.33
N ASP A 71 3.59 24.82 6.27
CA ASP A 71 2.87 25.31 7.45
C ASP A 71 1.89 24.26 7.98
N LEU A 72 1.18 23.58 7.08
CA LEU A 72 0.33 22.45 7.42
C LEU A 72 1.16 21.30 8.02
N LEU A 73 2.29 20.96 7.41
CA LEU A 73 3.20 19.93 7.91
C LEU A 73 3.70 20.28 9.31
N ALA A 74 4.21 21.49 9.53
CA ALA A 74 4.74 21.91 10.83
C ALA A 74 3.67 21.87 11.92
N ARG A 75 2.41 22.25 11.63
CA ARG A 75 1.29 22.11 12.56
C ARG A 75 1.01 20.65 12.88
N ALA A 76 0.98 19.78 11.87
CA ALA A 76 0.71 18.35 12.05
C ALA A 76 1.81 17.64 12.86
N VAL A 77 3.08 17.98 12.63
CA VAL A 77 4.24 17.47 13.37
C VAL A 77 4.11 17.78 14.86
N ARG A 78 3.79 19.03 15.22
CA ARG A 78 3.56 19.43 16.61
C ARG A 78 2.34 18.74 17.20
N PHE A 79 1.24 18.70 16.46
CA PHE A 79 -0.02 18.09 16.91
C PHE A 79 0.12 16.59 17.18
N ALA A 80 0.81 15.86 16.30
CA ALA A 80 1.00 14.42 16.41
C ALA A 80 2.22 14.01 17.27
N GLY A 81 2.98 14.98 17.80
CA GLY A 81 4.17 14.74 18.62
C GLY A 81 5.24 13.94 17.89
N LEU A 82 5.52 14.28 16.62
CA LEU A 82 6.52 13.57 15.81
C LEU A 82 7.94 14.08 16.10
N TYR A 83 8.92 13.17 16.07
CA TYR A 83 10.34 13.53 16.04
C TYR A 83 10.75 14.14 14.69
N ASP A 84 11.87 14.85 14.64
CA ASP A 84 12.34 15.51 13.41
C ASP A 84 12.56 14.52 12.24
N TYR A 85 13.12 13.35 12.53
CA TYR A 85 13.28 12.31 11.51
C TYR A 85 11.94 11.76 11.01
N GLN A 86 10.92 11.71 11.88
CA GLN A 86 9.56 11.29 11.51
C GLN A 86 8.88 12.36 10.66
N ALA A 87 9.10 13.65 10.95
CA ALA A 87 8.64 14.76 10.12
C ALA A 87 9.22 14.67 8.71
N ALA A 88 10.51 14.30 8.57
CA ALA A 88 11.14 14.09 7.27
C ALA A 88 10.47 12.95 6.48
N GLY A 89 10.09 11.86 7.14
CA GLY A 89 9.35 10.76 6.50
C GLY A 89 7.92 11.13 6.09
N VAL A 90 7.19 11.89 6.91
CA VAL A 90 5.88 12.45 6.53
C VAL A 90 6.01 13.34 5.29
N ARG A 91 6.98 14.26 5.28
CA ARG A 91 7.28 15.12 4.13
C ARG A 91 7.63 14.29 2.89
N HIS A 92 8.44 13.25 3.04
CA HIS A 92 8.78 12.34 1.94
C HIS A 92 7.52 11.75 1.29
N LEU A 93 6.59 11.24 2.11
CA LEU A 93 5.33 10.68 1.63
C LEU A 93 4.41 11.71 0.97
N LEU A 94 4.34 12.93 1.51
CA LEU A 94 3.48 14.00 0.95
C LEU A 94 4.03 14.60 -0.34
N SER A 95 5.35 14.54 -0.55
CA SER A 95 6.01 15.20 -1.69
C SER A 95 5.85 14.48 -3.03
N ARG A 96 5.17 13.32 -3.05
CA ARG A 96 5.06 12.46 -4.24
C ARG A 96 3.68 11.81 -4.35
N SER A 97 3.31 11.46 -5.58
CA SER A 97 2.09 10.70 -5.89
C SER A 97 2.05 9.29 -5.25
N ALA A 98 3.22 8.73 -4.93
CA ALA A 98 3.40 7.52 -4.13
C ALA A 98 4.79 7.52 -3.47
N GLY A 99 4.96 6.76 -2.39
CA GLY A 99 6.22 6.65 -1.67
C GLY A 99 6.34 5.37 -0.84
N LEU A 100 7.57 5.01 -0.50
CA LEU A 100 7.90 3.85 0.34
C LEU A 100 8.69 4.35 1.55
N LEU A 101 8.17 4.10 2.76
CA LEU A 101 8.93 4.29 3.99
C LEU A 101 9.60 2.98 4.38
N ALA A 102 10.91 2.89 4.13
CA ALA A 102 11.72 1.71 4.39
C ALA A 102 12.64 1.88 5.62
N ASP A 103 12.32 2.80 6.53
CA ASP A 103 13.08 3.01 7.76
C ASP A 103 13.15 1.73 8.62
N GLN A 104 14.13 1.66 9.53
CA GLN A 104 14.28 0.55 10.45
C GLN A 104 13.00 0.29 11.29
N MET A 105 12.79 -0.97 11.65
CA MET A 105 11.72 -1.37 12.57
C MET A 105 11.87 -0.64 13.91
N GLY A 106 10.77 -0.21 14.52
CA GLY A 106 10.78 0.52 15.79
C GLY A 106 10.87 2.06 15.69
N LEU A 107 11.13 2.63 14.51
CA LEU A 107 11.23 4.09 14.31
C LEU A 107 9.88 4.83 14.16
N GLY A 108 8.77 4.16 14.47
CA GLY A 108 7.43 4.77 14.43
C GLY A 108 6.90 5.08 13.02
N LYS A 109 7.28 4.28 12.01
CA LYS A 109 6.77 4.39 10.63
C LYS A 109 5.24 4.43 10.54
N THR A 110 4.55 3.66 11.38
CA THR A 110 3.10 3.60 11.42
C THR A 110 2.49 4.98 11.69
N ARG A 111 3.01 5.70 12.68
CA ARG A 111 2.53 7.05 13.00
C ARG A 111 2.83 8.04 11.89
N GLN A 112 4.02 7.95 11.26
CA GLN A 112 4.35 8.76 10.08
C GLN A 112 3.34 8.53 8.95
N ALA A 113 3.05 7.27 8.63
CA ALA A 113 2.10 6.90 7.58
C ALA A 113 0.67 7.38 7.88
N VAL A 114 0.22 7.24 9.13
CA VAL A 114 -1.10 7.74 9.59
C VAL A 114 -1.20 9.26 9.41
N VAL A 115 -0.19 10.02 9.86
CA VAL A 115 -0.20 11.48 9.70
C VAL A 115 -0.18 11.89 8.23
N ALA A 116 0.72 11.29 7.43
CA ALA A 116 0.82 11.59 6.01
C ALA A 116 -0.49 11.27 5.26
N ALA A 117 -1.07 10.10 5.51
CA ALA A 117 -2.31 9.69 4.86
C ALA A 117 -3.48 10.60 5.24
N ARG A 118 -3.56 11.05 6.49
CA ARG A 118 -4.62 11.95 6.95
C ARG A 118 -4.53 13.33 6.31
N LEU A 119 -3.32 13.86 6.16
CA LEU A 119 -3.06 15.13 5.49
C LEU A 119 -3.36 15.03 4.00
N ALA A 120 -2.85 14.00 3.33
CA ALA A 120 -3.10 13.76 1.91
C ALA A 120 -4.60 13.59 1.63
N ALA A 121 -5.31 12.77 2.40
CA ALA A 121 -6.73 12.52 2.15
C ALA A 121 -7.65 13.72 2.46
N GLY A 122 -7.19 14.72 3.22
CA GLY A 122 -7.96 15.94 3.49
C GLY A 122 -9.26 15.67 4.27
N ARG A 123 -10.42 15.57 3.59
CA ARG A 123 -11.70 15.10 4.18
C ARG A 123 -12.19 13.73 3.67
N ARG A 124 -11.48 13.11 2.73
CA ARG A 124 -11.85 11.85 2.08
C ARG A 124 -11.34 10.61 2.82
N ARG A 125 -11.86 9.44 2.46
CA ARG A 125 -11.62 8.15 3.12
C ARG A 125 -10.24 7.59 2.83
N ILE A 126 -9.67 6.87 3.81
CA ILE A 126 -8.36 6.25 3.72
C ILE A 126 -8.52 4.75 3.89
N LEU A 127 -7.89 3.98 3.01
CA LEU A 127 -7.74 2.53 3.15
C LEU A 127 -6.38 2.23 3.77
N VAL A 128 -6.35 1.37 4.79
CA VAL A 128 -5.10 0.77 5.27
C VAL A 128 -5.17 -0.74 5.12
N VAL A 129 -4.13 -1.31 4.52
CA VAL A 129 -3.96 -2.75 4.37
C VAL A 129 -2.77 -3.18 5.20
N CYS A 130 -3.00 -4.05 6.19
CA CYS A 130 -1.95 -4.52 7.10
C CYS A 130 -2.13 -6.01 7.46
N PRO A 131 -1.11 -6.67 8.04
CA PRO A 131 -1.28 -8.00 8.63
C PRO A 131 -2.40 -8.01 9.68
N ALA A 132 -3.11 -9.14 9.79
CA ALA A 132 -4.26 -9.25 10.69
C ALA A 132 -3.91 -8.92 12.15
N SER A 133 -2.71 -9.28 12.61
CA SER A 133 -2.20 -9.01 13.95
C SER A 133 -1.97 -7.52 14.23
N LEU A 134 -1.81 -6.68 13.21
CA LEU A 134 -1.50 -5.25 13.37
C LEU A 134 -2.73 -4.35 13.31
N ARG A 135 -3.92 -4.89 12.98
CA ARG A 135 -5.14 -4.09 12.78
C ARG A 135 -5.52 -3.28 14.02
N ILE A 136 -5.56 -3.93 15.18
CA ILE A 136 -5.89 -3.30 16.46
C ILE A 136 -4.84 -2.26 16.85
N ASN A 137 -3.56 -2.56 16.61
CA ASN A 137 -2.48 -1.61 16.89
C ASN A 137 -2.57 -0.36 16.00
N LEU A 138 -2.88 -0.55 14.72
CA LEU A 138 -3.05 0.53 13.76
C LEU A 138 -4.23 1.43 14.12
N GLU A 139 -5.37 0.84 14.51
CA GLU A 139 -6.53 1.58 15.02
C GLU A 139 -6.16 2.42 16.26
N ARG A 140 -5.42 1.84 17.20
CA ARG A 140 -4.92 2.58 18.38
C ARG A 140 -4.02 3.75 17.99
N GLU A 141 -3.11 3.57 17.04
CA GLU A 141 -2.25 4.66 16.54
C GLU A 141 -3.07 5.76 15.83
N ILE A 142 -4.10 5.39 15.06
CA ILE A 142 -5.01 6.35 14.44
C ILE A 142 -5.71 7.17 15.51
N HIS A 143 -6.30 6.53 16.53
CA HIS A 143 -7.00 7.25 17.60
C HIS A 143 -6.07 8.03 18.52
N ALA A 144 -4.81 7.60 18.69
CA ALA A 144 -3.82 8.34 19.46
C ALA A 144 -3.54 9.73 18.86
N VAL A 145 -3.60 9.85 17.53
CA VAL A 145 -3.39 11.14 16.83
C VAL A 145 -4.71 11.82 16.48
N PHE A 146 -5.68 11.07 15.96
CA PHE A 146 -6.96 11.55 15.43
C PHE A 146 -8.14 10.94 16.18
N ALA A 147 -8.25 11.21 17.47
CA ALA A 147 -9.25 10.59 18.37
C ALA A 147 -10.72 10.67 17.90
N LYS A 148 -11.07 11.66 17.08
CA LYS A 148 -12.43 11.87 16.56
C LYS A 148 -12.74 11.18 15.24
N ASP A 149 -11.73 10.64 14.55
CA ASP A 149 -11.96 9.96 13.28
C ASP A 149 -12.58 8.58 13.53
N VAL A 150 -13.55 8.19 12.69
CA VAL A 150 -14.21 6.89 12.77
C VAL A 150 -13.42 5.85 11.98
N VAL A 151 -13.13 4.70 12.58
CA VAL A 151 -12.39 3.58 11.99
C VAL A 151 -13.36 2.41 11.76
N GLY A 152 -13.29 1.78 10.60
CA GLY A 152 -14.02 0.56 10.26
C GLY A 152 -13.08 -0.59 9.92
N MET A 153 -13.49 -1.80 10.27
CA MET A 153 -12.69 -3.03 10.21
C MET A 153 -13.31 -4.01 9.21
N VAL A 154 -12.62 -4.27 8.10
CA VAL A 154 -13.17 -5.13 7.04
C VAL A 154 -13.48 -6.55 7.55
N GLY A 155 -14.75 -6.87 7.45
CA GLY A 155 -15.35 -8.16 7.78
C GLY A 155 -15.48 -8.45 9.28
N GLU A 156 -15.22 -7.46 10.13
CA GLU A 156 -15.83 -7.37 11.46
C GLU A 156 -17.07 -6.49 11.36
N ASP A 157 -16.92 -5.36 10.67
CA ASP A 157 -18.02 -4.46 10.34
C ASP A 157 -18.78 -4.88 9.08
N ARG A 158 -20.05 -4.49 9.02
CA ARG A 158 -20.86 -4.61 7.81
C ARG A 158 -20.33 -3.64 6.76
N LEU A 159 -20.33 -4.07 5.49
CA LEU A 159 -19.80 -3.26 4.39
C LEU A 159 -20.48 -1.88 4.31
N ALA A 160 -21.79 -1.83 4.52
CA ALA A 160 -22.57 -0.59 4.56
C ALA A 160 -22.10 0.39 5.66
N THR A 161 -21.61 -0.08 6.81
CA THR A 161 -21.15 0.82 7.88
C THR A 161 -19.80 1.46 7.54
N LEU A 162 -19.00 0.83 6.66
CA LEU A 162 -17.71 1.38 6.22
C LEU A 162 -17.85 2.69 5.45
N HIS A 163 -19.01 2.98 4.85
CA HIS A 163 -19.27 4.27 4.19
C HIS A 163 -19.27 5.44 5.18
N GLY A 164 -19.63 5.20 6.44
CA GLY A 164 -19.53 6.21 7.50
C GLY A 164 -18.12 6.37 8.09
N CYS A 165 -17.22 5.42 7.80
CA CYS A 165 -15.89 5.40 8.37
C CYS A 165 -14.93 6.29 7.58
N ARG A 166 -14.09 7.01 8.34
CA ARG A 166 -13.02 7.82 7.78
C ARG A 166 -11.82 6.95 7.38
N TRP A 167 -11.53 5.97 8.21
CA TRP A 167 -10.48 4.98 7.99
C TRP A 167 -11.12 3.62 7.81
N VAL A 168 -10.64 2.85 6.85
CA VAL A 168 -11.02 1.45 6.67
C VAL A 168 -9.76 0.63 6.76
N ILE A 169 -9.70 -0.30 7.73
CA ILE A 169 -8.58 -1.18 7.94
C ILE A 169 -8.96 -2.58 7.45
N ALA A 170 -8.20 -3.08 6.48
CA ALA A 170 -8.34 -4.40 5.92
C ALA A 170 -7.08 -5.24 6.19
N ASN A 171 -7.27 -6.55 6.34
CA ASN A 171 -6.14 -7.46 6.14
C ASN A 171 -6.01 -7.87 4.67
N TYR A 172 -4.85 -8.40 4.32
CA TYR A 172 -4.53 -8.84 2.97
C TYR A 172 -5.51 -9.87 2.37
N GLU A 173 -6.06 -10.77 3.20
CA GLU A 173 -6.93 -11.86 2.73
C GLU A 173 -8.38 -11.41 2.50
N ARG A 174 -8.82 -10.29 3.10
CA ARG A 174 -10.21 -9.81 3.04
C ARG A 174 -10.46 -8.67 2.05
N LEU A 175 -9.49 -8.37 1.18
CA LEU A 175 -9.61 -7.32 0.17
C LEU A 175 -10.67 -7.61 -0.90
N GLY A 176 -11.00 -8.88 -1.15
CA GLY A 176 -11.97 -9.24 -2.18
C GLY A 176 -13.38 -8.72 -1.93
N GLY A 177 -13.76 -8.44 -0.68
CA GLY A 177 -15.02 -7.76 -0.37
C GLY A 177 -15.01 -6.31 -0.84
N LEU A 178 -13.94 -5.58 -0.51
CA LEU A 178 -13.77 -4.18 -0.93
C LEU A 178 -13.67 -4.02 -2.45
N VAL A 179 -13.03 -4.96 -3.15
CA VAL A 179 -12.96 -4.92 -4.63
C VAL A 179 -14.36 -4.96 -5.26
N ARG A 180 -15.32 -5.65 -4.63
CA ARG A 180 -16.70 -5.73 -5.12
C ARG A 180 -17.54 -4.50 -4.76
N GLU A 181 -17.14 -3.77 -3.73
CA GLU A 181 -17.82 -2.54 -3.28
C GLU A 181 -17.29 -1.32 -4.05
N ALA A 182 -17.76 -1.14 -5.28
CA ALA A 182 -17.29 -0.07 -6.16
C ALA A 182 -17.60 1.34 -5.62
N ASP A 183 -18.69 1.50 -4.87
CA ASP A 183 -19.14 2.79 -4.33
C ASP A 183 -18.35 3.23 -3.09
N LEU A 184 -17.49 2.36 -2.55
CA LEU A 184 -16.62 2.69 -1.42
C LEU A 184 -15.29 3.27 -1.93
N GLU A 185 -15.32 4.56 -2.23
CA GLU A 185 -14.16 5.28 -2.77
C GLU A 185 -13.11 5.62 -1.69
N PHE A 186 -11.84 5.55 -2.08
CA PHE A 186 -10.69 5.90 -1.24
C PHE A 186 -9.83 6.95 -1.94
N GLU A 187 -9.26 7.84 -1.14
CA GLU A 187 -8.35 8.89 -1.63
C GLU A 187 -6.88 8.52 -1.43
N VAL A 188 -6.60 7.73 -0.40
CA VAL A 188 -5.26 7.30 -0.05
C VAL A 188 -5.33 5.83 0.38
N MET A 189 -4.34 5.06 -0.05
CA MET A 189 -4.10 3.70 0.43
C MET A 189 -2.73 3.62 1.09
N VAL A 190 -2.71 3.11 2.32
CA VAL A 190 -1.51 2.77 3.06
C VAL A 190 -1.37 1.26 3.08
N VAL A 191 -0.18 0.77 2.72
CA VAL A 191 0.14 -0.66 2.76
C VAL A 191 1.24 -0.87 3.79
N ASP A 192 0.92 -1.55 4.87
CA ASP A 192 1.86 -1.91 5.92
C ASP A 192 2.39 -3.33 5.69
N GLU A 193 3.68 -3.56 5.95
CA GLU A 193 4.36 -4.81 5.63
C GLU A 193 4.18 -5.23 4.16
N ALA A 194 4.51 -4.34 3.21
CA ALA A 194 4.27 -4.54 1.78
C ALA A 194 4.93 -5.80 1.18
N HIS A 195 5.87 -6.42 1.88
CA HIS A 195 6.48 -7.70 1.50
C HIS A 195 5.45 -8.85 1.35
N PHE A 196 4.26 -8.73 1.96
CA PHE A 196 3.15 -9.65 1.73
C PHE A 196 2.65 -9.65 0.26
N LEU A 197 2.93 -8.58 -0.50
CA LEU A 197 2.51 -8.42 -1.90
C LEU A 197 3.52 -8.93 -2.93
N LYS A 198 4.57 -9.65 -2.52
CA LYS A 198 5.65 -10.10 -3.42
C LYS A 198 5.19 -11.07 -4.52
N GLU A 199 4.16 -11.88 -4.25
CA GLU A 199 3.68 -12.90 -5.19
C GLU A 199 2.57 -12.34 -6.09
N HIS A 200 2.91 -12.02 -7.35
CA HIS A 200 1.98 -11.38 -8.29
C HIS A 200 0.73 -12.22 -8.63
N LYS A 201 0.81 -13.56 -8.56
CA LYS A 201 -0.35 -14.44 -8.80
C LYS A 201 -1.29 -14.57 -7.60
N ALA A 202 -0.86 -14.14 -6.41
CA ALA A 202 -1.67 -14.27 -5.21
C ALA A 202 -2.92 -13.38 -5.27
N GLY A 203 -4.04 -13.88 -4.74
CA GLY A 203 -5.31 -13.14 -4.68
C GLY A 203 -5.18 -11.81 -3.95
N ARG A 204 -4.49 -11.79 -2.81
CA ARG A 204 -4.20 -10.57 -2.02
C ARG A 204 -3.48 -9.50 -2.83
N THR A 205 -2.48 -9.89 -3.63
CA THR A 205 -1.71 -8.97 -4.48
C THR A 205 -2.60 -8.41 -5.56
N ARG A 206 -3.28 -9.25 -6.33
CA ARG A 206 -4.20 -8.79 -7.38
C ARG A 206 -5.27 -7.83 -6.83
N ASN A 207 -5.89 -8.17 -5.71
CA ASN A 207 -6.90 -7.33 -5.08
C ASN A 207 -6.35 -5.98 -4.58
N ALA A 208 -5.16 -5.97 -3.98
CA ALA A 208 -4.51 -4.72 -3.55
C ALA A 208 -4.22 -3.80 -4.74
N PHE A 209 -3.72 -4.35 -5.85
CA PHE A 209 -3.45 -3.57 -7.06
C PHE A 209 -4.73 -3.05 -7.72
N ILE A 210 -5.80 -3.86 -7.77
CA ILE A 210 -7.11 -3.42 -8.28
C ILE A 210 -7.66 -2.25 -7.45
N LEU A 211 -7.53 -2.32 -6.12
CA LEU A 211 -7.95 -1.22 -5.25
C LEU A 211 -7.08 0.02 -5.46
N ALA A 212 -5.76 -0.14 -5.57
CA ALA A 212 -4.84 0.96 -5.80
C ALA A 212 -5.08 1.67 -7.15
N ASP A 213 -5.49 0.95 -8.19
CA ASP A 213 -5.81 1.50 -9.51
C ASP A 213 -7.06 2.41 -9.49
N ARG A 214 -7.99 2.16 -8.56
CA ARG A 214 -9.17 3.01 -8.35
C ARG A 214 -8.88 4.30 -7.61
N ILE A 215 -7.70 4.43 -7.01
CA ILE A 215 -7.34 5.59 -6.21
C ILE A 215 -6.61 6.57 -7.13
N PRO A 216 -7.11 7.81 -7.28
CA PRO A 216 -6.48 8.81 -8.12
C PRO A 216 -5.03 9.05 -7.72
N ARG A 217 -4.11 8.96 -8.69
CA ARG A 217 -2.74 9.40 -8.51
C ARG A 217 -2.72 10.92 -8.61
N ARG A 218 -2.44 11.57 -7.50
CA ARG A 218 -2.26 13.02 -7.44
C ARG A 218 -0.90 13.46 -7.98
#